data_AF-A0A369ZU48-F1
#
_entry.id   AF-A0A369ZU48-F1
#
_cell.length_a   1.000
_cell.length_b   1.000
_cell.length_c   1.000
_cell.angle_alpha   90.00
_cell.angle_beta   90.00
_cell.angle_gamma   90.00
#
_symmetry.space_group_name_H-M   'P 1'
#
loop_
_entity.id
_entity.type
_entity.pdbx_description
1 polymer ?
#
loop_
_entity_poly.entity_id
_entity_poly.type
_entity_poly.pdbx_seq_one_letter_code
_entity_poly.pdbx_strand_id
1 'polypeptide(L)'
;MTVTFNQDGFAETSGEITVYCTDNQGIYSHSTTEFVSEGGSLSAGSYLDAPPQPKQGFVIVRADNSWQYQADHRGTYYSKETGEKVEHTALGELPDNLTVLEPLAEPCKWNGTEWVKDEAKIAEIKSQQQAEMWERIKQKRHDNLRGGVFVRSIGKWFHSNDESRQQYTFMRTLEQLPPNMQWKTMENAFVPFNKAILDELSLQLIADEQADFANAERHKHLMEQVENPLNYDFSDGWTTTFTE
;
A
#
# COMPACT_ATOMS: atom_id res chain seq x y z
N MET A 1 -22.98 -52.86 39.58
CA MET A 1 -21.71 -53.63 39.53
C MET A 1 -20.71 -52.76 38.81
N THR A 2 -19.46 -52.69 39.27
CA THR A 2 -18.41 -51.92 38.60
C THR A 2 -17.88 -52.74 37.43
N VAL A 3 -17.88 -52.17 36.22
CA VAL A 3 -17.32 -52.81 35.03
C VAL A 3 -15.79 -52.93 35.20
N THR A 4 -15.26 -54.14 35.08
CA THR A 4 -13.81 -54.44 35.07
C THR A 4 -13.40 -54.93 33.70
N PHE A 5 -12.14 -54.72 33.32
CA PHE A 5 -11.58 -55.15 32.03
C PHE A 5 -10.45 -56.14 32.25
N ASN A 6 -10.37 -57.16 31.38
CA ASN A 6 -9.27 -58.11 31.38
C ASN A 6 -8.00 -57.50 30.73
N GLN A 7 -6.91 -58.28 30.70
CA GLN A 7 -5.63 -57.84 30.13
C GLN A 7 -5.69 -57.52 28.63
N ASP A 8 -6.67 -58.06 27.92
CA ASP A 8 -6.90 -57.84 26.48
C ASP A 8 -7.83 -56.64 26.22
N GLY A 9 -8.33 -55.97 27.26
CA GLY A 9 -9.19 -54.78 27.15
C GLY A 9 -10.68 -55.06 26.95
N PHE A 10 -11.15 -56.26 27.26
CA PHE A 10 -12.57 -56.63 27.20
C PHE A 10 -13.24 -56.60 28.57
N ALA A 11 -14.47 -56.12 28.63
CA ALA A 11 -15.27 -56.03 29.85
C ALA A 11 -15.65 -57.42 30.39
N GLU A 12 -15.46 -57.65 31.69
CA GLU A 12 -15.79 -58.91 32.38
C GLU A 12 -17.25 -58.94 32.86
N THR A 13 -17.92 -57.79 32.93
CA THR A 13 -19.33 -57.66 33.30
C THR A 13 -19.99 -56.53 32.52
N SER A 14 -21.31 -56.62 32.31
CA SER A 14 -22.06 -55.54 31.67
C SER A 14 -22.40 -54.42 32.65
N GLY A 15 -22.30 -53.16 32.23
CA GLY A 15 -22.69 -52.03 33.06
C GLY A 15 -22.38 -50.66 32.48
N GLU A 16 -22.76 -49.62 33.21
CA GLU A 16 -22.42 -48.24 32.91
C GLU A 16 -21.04 -47.88 33.48
N ILE A 17 -20.26 -47.15 32.69
CA ILE A 17 -18.93 -46.66 33.08
C ILE A 17 -18.73 -45.23 32.59
N THR A 18 -18.06 -44.40 33.39
CA THR A 18 -17.63 -43.07 32.92
C THR A 18 -16.36 -43.20 32.10
N VAL A 19 -16.39 -42.63 30.91
CA VAL A 19 -15.25 -42.55 30.01
C VAL A 19 -14.91 -41.09 29.72
N TYR A 20 -13.68 -40.86 29.31
CA TYR A 20 -13.14 -39.57 28.92
C TYR A 20 -12.81 -39.59 27.45
N CYS A 21 -13.52 -38.78 26.66
CA CYS A 21 -13.50 -38.85 25.21
C CYS A 21 -12.59 -37.77 24.62
N THR A 22 -11.87 -38.12 23.55
CA THR A 22 -11.15 -37.15 22.72
C THR A 22 -11.90 -36.81 21.45
N ASP A 23 -11.57 -35.67 20.84
CA ASP A 23 -11.91 -35.39 19.45
C ASP A 23 -11.02 -36.19 18.47
N ASN A 24 -11.15 -35.90 17.17
CA ASN A 24 -10.36 -36.54 16.12
C ASN A 24 -8.87 -36.14 16.10
N GLN A 25 -8.48 -35.11 16.85
CA GLN A 25 -7.10 -34.67 17.03
C GLN A 25 -6.49 -35.24 18.33
N GLY A 26 -7.24 -36.04 19.09
CA GLY A 26 -6.80 -36.58 20.37
C GLY A 26 -6.92 -35.58 21.52
N ILE A 27 -7.56 -34.42 21.31
CA ILE A 27 -7.76 -33.41 22.36
C ILE A 27 -8.93 -33.86 23.23
N TYR A 28 -8.77 -33.83 24.55
CA TYR A 28 -9.84 -34.11 25.50
C TYR A 28 -11.04 -33.19 25.22
N SER A 29 -12.21 -33.80 25.02
CA SER A 29 -13.44 -33.12 24.68
C SER A 29 -14.40 -33.04 25.86
N HIS A 30 -14.77 -34.19 26.42
CA HIS A 30 -15.73 -34.29 27.51
C HIS A 30 -15.64 -35.65 28.20
N SER A 31 -16.36 -35.80 29.32
CA SER A 31 -16.64 -37.11 29.91
C SER A 31 -18.10 -37.47 29.68
N THR A 32 -18.38 -38.76 29.53
CA THR A 32 -19.74 -39.28 29.36
C THR A 32 -19.86 -40.65 30.02
N THR A 33 -21.09 -41.10 30.24
CA THR A 33 -21.37 -42.47 30.69
C THR A 33 -21.70 -43.33 29.48
N GLU A 34 -20.98 -44.42 29.31
CA GLU A 34 -21.21 -45.43 28.28
C GLU A 34 -21.67 -46.75 28.92
N PHE A 35 -22.59 -47.46 28.27
CA PHE A 35 -22.91 -48.83 28.64
C PHE A 35 -22.02 -49.78 27.84
N VAL A 36 -21.30 -50.66 28.55
CA VAL A 36 -20.43 -51.67 27.95
C VAL A 36 -20.99 -53.04 28.30
N SER A 37 -21.22 -53.88 27.30
CA SER A 37 -21.62 -55.28 27.50
C SER A 37 -20.43 -56.14 27.89
N GLU A 38 -20.68 -57.22 28.63
CA GLU A 38 -19.69 -58.29 28.87
C GLU A 38 -19.11 -58.79 27.53
N GLY A 39 -17.79 -58.90 27.46
CA GLY A 39 -17.03 -59.20 26.24
C GLY A 39 -16.84 -58.03 25.27
N GLY A 40 -17.41 -56.86 25.54
CA GLY A 40 -17.25 -55.64 24.74
C GLY A 40 -16.00 -54.82 25.12
N SER A 41 -15.67 -53.83 24.30
CA SER A 41 -14.59 -52.86 24.53
C SER A 41 -15.13 -51.42 24.53
N LEU A 42 -14.27 -50.47 24.89
CA LEU A 42 -14.60 -49.05 24.81
C LEU A 42 -14.69 -48.55 23.37
N SER A 43 -15.49 -47.50 23.19
CA SER A 43 -15.49 -46.71 21.96
C SER A 43 -14.09 -46.17 21.64
N ALA A 44 -13.76 -46.05 20.35
CA ALA A 44 -12.50 -45.44 19.94
C ALA A 44 -12.44 -43.98 20.42
N GLY A 45 -11.31 -43.58 21.01
CA GLY A 45 -11.14 -42.25 21.60
C GLY A 45 -11.71 -42.10 23.03
N SER A 46 -12.22 -43.18 23.63
CA SER A 46 -12.68 -43.21 25.03
C SER A 46 -11.64 -43.87 25.94
N TYR A 47 -11.38 -43.24 27.10
CA TYR A 47 -10.37 -43.67 28.07
C TYR A 47 -10.96 -43.78 29.48
N LEU A 48 -10.40 -44.68 30.31
CA LEU A 48 -10.87 -44.94 31.68
C LEU A 48 -10.19 -44.02 32.71
N ASP A 49 -8.94 -43.66 32.46
CA ASP A 49 -8.20 -42.76 33.32
C ASP A 49 -8.64 -41.32 33.08
N ALA A 50 -8.94 -40.61 34.17
CA ALA A 50 -9.35 -39.22 34.09
C ALA A 50 -8.21 -38.33 33.57
N PRO A 51 -8.51 -37.34 32.71
CA PRO A 51 -7.54 -36.32 32.35
C PRO A 51 -7.17 -35.52 33.60
N PRO A 52 -5.98 -34.88 33.60
CA PRO A 52 -5.61 -33.96 34.66
C PRO A 52 -6.50 -32.71 34.64
N GLN A 53 -6.41 -31.88 35.67
CA GLN A 53 -7.20 -30.65 35.75
C GLN A 53 -6.81 -29.67 34.64
N PRO A 54 -7.76 -28.93 34.04
CA PRO A 54 -7.43 -27.91 33.05
C PRO A 54 -6.40 -26.90 33.54
N LYS A 55 -5.48 -26.53 32.67
CA LYS A 55 -4.42 -25.55 32.94
C LYS A 55 -4.50 -24.44 31.91
N GLN A 56 -4.51 -23.18 32.36
CA GLN A 56 -4.59 -22.02 31.47
C GLN A 56 -3.44 -22.03 30.45
N GLY A 57 -3.77 -21.83 29.17
CA GLY A 57 -2.81 -21.84 28.06
C GLY A 57 -2.41 -23.23 27.57
N PHE A 58 -3.07 -24.30 28.02
CA PHE A 58 -2.81 -25.66 27.58
C PHE A 58 -4.10 -26.38 27.23
N VAL A 59 -4.01 -27.29 26.26
CA VAL A 59 -4.99 -28.34 26.00
C VAL A 59 -4.47 -29.67 26.52
N ILE A 60 -5.40 -30.55 26.88
CA ILE A 60 -5.09 -31.91 27.30
C ILE A 60 -5.24 -32.81 26.08
N VAL A 61 -4.17 -33.50 25.70
CA VAL A 61 -4.11 -34.36 24.52
C VAL A 61 -3.77 -35.77 24.95
N ARG A 62 -4.40 -36.76 24.31
CA ARG A 62 -3.98 -38.16 24.45
C ARG A 62 -2.77 -38.42 23.58
N ALA A 63 -1.61 -38.66 24.20
CA ALA A 63 -0.36 -38.97 23.51
C ALA A 63 0.41 -40.05 24.29
N ASP A 64 1.04 -40.98 23.57
CA ASP A 64 1.83 -42.08 24.15
C ASP A 64 1.08 -42.85 25.25
N ASN A 65 -0.19 -43.19 25.00
CA ASN A 65 -1.09 -43.87 25.94
C ASN A 65 -1.31 -43.15 27.28
N SER A 66 -1.12 -41.84 27.34
CA SER A 66 -1.33 -41.03 28.54
C SER A 66 -1.92 -39.65 28.22
N TRP A 67 -2.48 -39.00 29.23
CA TRP A 67 -2.88 -37.60 29.13
C TRP A 67 -1.68 -36.67 29.29
N GLN A 68 -1.46 -35.80 28.31
CA GLN A 68 -0.37 -34.82 28.31
C GLN A 68 -0.92 -33.42 28.10
N TYR A 69 -0.23 -32.42 28.66
CA TYR A 69 -0.50 -31.02 28.33
C TYR A 69 0.28 -30.62 27.10
N GLN A 70 -0.39 -29.99 26.13
CA GLN A 70 0.25 -29.29 25.03
C GLN A 70 -0.13 -27.81 25.10
N ALA A 71 0.85 -26.92 24.88
CA ALA A 71 0.59 -25.49 24.85
C ALA A 71 -0.44 -25.18 23.75
N ASP A 72 -1.36 -24.28 24.05
CA ASP A 72 -2.39 -23.83 23.11
C ASP A 72 -2.13 -22.37 22.73
N HIS A 73 -1.32 -22.19 21.68
CA HIS A 73 -1.03 -20.89 21.09
C HIS A 73 -1.76 -20.69 19.76
N ARG A 74 -2.91 -21.37 19.58
CA ARG A 74 -3.71 -21.17 18.38
C ARG A 74 -4.37 -19.79 18.41
N GLY A 75 -4.43 -19.13 17.26
CA GLY A 75 -5.02 -17.80 17.11
C GLY A 75 -4.38 -16.97 15.99
N THR A 76 -4.69 -15.69 15.95
CA THR A 76 -4.16 -14.74 14.98
C THR A 76 -2.84 -14.13 15.47
N TYR A 77 -1.82 -14.20 14.63
CA TYR A 77 -0.48 -13.62 14.85
C TYR A 77 -0.03 -12.84 13.62
N TYR A 78 1.18 -12.28 13.68
CA TYR A 78 1.82 -11.58 12.57
C TYR A 78 3.15 -12.23 12.22
N SER A 79 3.43 -12.35 10.92
CA SER A 79 4.74 -12.74 10.43
C SER A 79 5.79 -11.68 10.79
N LYS A 80 6.86 -12.05 11.49
CA LYS A 80 8.00 -11.15 11.77
C LYS A 80 8.75 -10.73 10.50
N GLU A 81 8.60 -11.48 9.40
CA GLU A 81 9.26 -11.19 8.13
C GLU A 81 8.47 -10.17 7.29
N THR A 82 7.15 -10.34 7.19
CA THR A 82 6.31 -9.57 6.26
C THR A 82 5.32 -8.63 6.95
N GLY A 83 5.05 -8.83 8.25
CA GLY A 83 3.98 -8.14 8.98
C GLY A 83 2.57 -8.64 8.66
N GLU A 84 2.42 -9.65 7.79
CA GLU A 84 1.11 -10.17 7.42
C GLU A 84 0.44 -10.93 8.57
N LYS A 85 -0.90 -10.85 8.62
CA LYS A 85 -1.72 -11.63 9.57
C LYS A 85 -1.67 -13.11 9.21
N VAL A 86 -1.39 -13.95 10.20
CA VAL A 86 -1.29 -15.40 10.08
C VAL A 86 -2.19 -16.06 11.12
N GLU A 87 -3.09 -16.93 10.67
CA GLU A 87 -3.85 -17.83 11.55
C GLU A 87 -3.00 -19.04 11.92
N HIS A 88 -2.61 -19.15 13.19
CA HIS A 88 -1.89 -20.29 13.73
C HIS A 88 -2.87 -21.30 14.32
N THR A 89 -2.84 -22.54 13.82
CA THR A 89 -3.78 -23.60 14.21
C THR A 89 -3.12 -24.83 14.82
N ALA A 90 -1.79 -24.87 14.87
CA ALA A 90 -1.05 -25.98 15.47
C ALA A 90 -1.02 -25.87 17.00
N LEU A 91 -0.93 -27.03 17.66
CA LEU A 91 -0.65 -27.10 19.10
C LEU A 91 0.86 -27.07 19.34
N GLY A 92 1.24 -26.64 20.54
CA GLY A 92 2.62 -26.54 20.98
C GLY A 92 3.15 -25.11 21.01
N GLU A 93 4.48 -25.00 20.95
CA GLU A 93 5.16 -23.71 21.01
C GLU A 93 4.86 -22.87 19.77
N LEU A 94 4.71 -21.57 19.97
CA LEU A 94 4.51 -20.64 18.87
C LEU A 94 5.80 -20.59 18.03
N PRO A 95 5.73 -20.73 16.69
CA PRO A 95 6.88 -20.59 15.82
C PRO A 95 7.60 -19.25 16.01
N ASP A 96 8.94 -19.28 16.01
CA ASP A 96 9.72 -18.06 16.22
C ASP A 96 9.57 -17.03 15.09
N ASN A 97 9.03 -17.39 13.93
CA ASN A 97 8.72 -16.42 12.88
C ASN A 97 7.41 -15.65 13.12
N LEU A 98 6.67 -15.93 14.20
CA LEU A 98 5.39 -15.29 14.52
C LEU A 98 5.47 -14.43 15.79
N THR A 99 4.71 -13.35 15.80
CA THR A 99 4.57 -12.44 16.95
C THR A 99 3.12 -12.04 17.18
N VAL A 100 2.75 -11.78 18.44
CA VAL A 100 1.45 -11.19 18.80
C VAL A 100 1.39 -9.69 18.50
N LEU A 101 2.55 -9.05 18.31
CA LEU A 101 2.63 -7.61 18.09
C LEU A 101 2.22 -7.28 16.65
N GLU A 102 1.22 -6.42 16.52
CA GLU A 102 0.79 -5.88 15.22
C GLU A 102 1.87 -4.95 14.65
N PRO A 103 2.15 -4.99 13.33
CA PRO A 103 3.03 -4.04 12.69
C PRO A 103 2.55 -2.60 12.85
N LEU A 104 3.49 -1.65 12.73
CA LEU A 104 3.17 -0.23 12.70
C LEU A 104 2.36 0.10 11.43
N ALA A 105 1.55 1.17 11.50
CA ALA A 105 0.81 1.67 10.33
C ALA A 105 1.73 2.23 9.24
N GLU A 106 2.93 2.68 9.62
CA GLU A 106 3.98 3.12 8.70
C GLU A 106 4.86 1.94 8.27
N PRO A 107 5.58 2.04 7.14
CA PRO A 107 6.56 1.02 6.74
C PRO A 107 7.52 0.71 7.90
N CYS A 108 7.53 -0.56 8.31
CA CYS A 108 8.25 -1.03 9.48
C CYS A 108 8.89 -2.40 9.23
N LYS A 109 9.82 -2.76 10.12
CA LYS A 109 10.52 -4.04 10.11
C LYS A 109 10.70 -4.57 11.53
N TRP A 110 10.79 -5.89 11.67
CA TRP A 110 11.06 -6.52 12.94
C TRP A 110 12.54 -6.37 13.33
N ASN A 111 12.83 -5.85 14.52
CA ASN A 111 14.21 -5.69 15.00
C ASN A 111 14.74 -6.87 15.81
N GLY A 112 13.94 -7.94 15.97
CA GLY A 112 14.21 -9.07 16.86
C GLY A 112 13.28 -9.10 18.08
N THR A 113 12.75 -7.94 18.50
CA THR A 113 11.93 -7.77 19.71
C THR A 113 10.61 -7.05 19.47
N GLU A 114 10.59 -6.07 18.57
CA GLU A 114 9.42 -5.25 18.26
C GLU A 114 9.49 -4.73 16.82
N TRP A 115 8.39 -4.14 16.36
CA TRP A 115 8.31 -3.45 15.09
C TRP A 115 8.93 -2.05 15.21
N VAL A 116 9.91 -1.75 14.37
CA VAL A 116 10.52 -0.42 14.27
C VAL A 116 10.34 0.15 12.88
N LYS A 117 10.27 1.48 12.76
CA LYS A 117 10.15 2.17 11.48
C LYS A 117 11.29 1.76 10.54
N ASP A 118 10.96 1.49 9.28
CA ASP A 118 11.97 1.26 8.26
C ASP A 118 12.29 2.56 7.54
N GLU A 119 13.16 3.36 8.14
CA GLU A 119 13.59 4.67 7.62
C GLU A 119 14.07 4.60 6.17
N ALA A 120 14.74 3.51 5.77
CA ALA A 120 15.17 3.31 4.39
C ALA A 120 13.98 3.18 3.44
N LYS A 121 12.96 2.39 3.82
CA LYS A 121 11.75 2.21 3.00
C LYS A 121 10.91 3.48 2.95
N ILE A 122 10.80 4.19 4.08
CA ILE A 122 10.11 5.48 4.16
C ILE A 122 10.79 6.50 3.23
N ALA A 123 12.12 6.61 3.30
CA ALA A 123 12.89 7.51 2.44
C ALA A 123 12.78 7.13 0.94
N GLU A 124 12.79 5.84 0.61
CA GLU A 124 12.60 5.35 -0.75
C GLU A 124 11.23 5.76 -1.30
N ILE A 125 10.15 5.50 -0.56
CA ILE A 125 8.79 5.87 -0.95
C ILE A 125 8.68 7.39 -1.11
N LYS A 126 9.23 8.17 -0.17
CA LYS A 126 9.24 9.63 -0.27
C LYS A 126 9.96 10.11 -1.52
N SER A 127 11.13 9.54 -1.84
CA SER A 127 11.89 9.88 -3.05
C SER A 127 11.11 9.56 -4.34
N GLN A 128 10.39 8.43 -4.38
CA GLN A 128 9.53 8.08 -5.52
C GLN A 128 8.39 9.09 -5.70
N GLN A 129 7.75 9.48 -4.60
CA GLN A 129 6.69 10.50 -4.61
C GLN A 129 7.20 11.87 -5.05
N GLN A 130 8.41 12.26 -4.63
CA GLN A 130 9.06 13.50 -5.08
C GLN A 130 9.33 13.47 -6.58
N ALA A 131 9.83 12.34 -7.11
CA ALA A 131 10.07 12.17 -8.54
C ALA A 131 8.76 12.28 -9.34
N GLU A 132 7.69 11.63 -8.88
CA GLU A 132 6.38 11.71 -9.51
C GLU A 132 5.83 13.14 -9.52
N MET A 133 5.88 13.84 -8.39
CA MET A 133 5.42 15.23 -8.32
C MET A 133 6.26 16.15 -9.20
N TRP A 134 7.56 15.90 -9.32
CA TRP A 134 8.41 16.65 -10.24
C TRP A 134 8.00 16.45 -11.71
N GLU A 135 7.64 15.24 -12.13
CA GLU A 135 7.09 15.01 -13.47
C GLU A 135 5.80 15.81 -13.70
N ARG A 136 4.91 15.91 -12.71
CA ARG A 136 3.68 16.72 -12.80
C ARG A 136 3.98 18.21 -12.95
N ILE A 137 4.95 18.74 -12.20
CA ILE A 137 5.40 20.13 -12.31
C ILE A 137 5.99 20.40 -13.71
N LYS A 138 6.82 19.48 -14.23
CA LYS A 138 7.36 19.58 -15.59
C LYS A 138 6.27 19.55 -16.66
N GLN A 139 5.27 18.69 -16.49
CA GLN A 139 4.13 18.63 -17.41
C GLN A 139 3.35 19.95 -17.39
N LYS A 140 3.03 20.49 -16.21
CA LYS A 140 2.37 21.79 -16.09
C LYS A 140 3.16 22.90 -16.78
N ARG A 141 4.48 22.97 -16.57
CA ARG A 141 5.34 23.92 -17.31
C ARG A 141 5.24 23.72 -18.82
N HIS A 142 5.31 22.47 -19.29
CA HIS A 142 5.22 22.14 -20.70
C HIS A 142 3.90 22.61 -21.33
N ASP A 143 2.79 22.41 -20.62
CA ASP A 143 1.45 22.83 -21.04
C ASP A 143 1.33 24.36 -21.03
N ASN A 144 1.86 25.01 -19.99
CA ASN A 144 1.80 26.47 -19.83
C ASN A 144 2.49 27.19 -20.99
N LEU A 145 3.67 26.71 -21.41
CA LEU A 145 4.42 27.24 -22.55
C LEU A 145 3.65 27.13 -23.89
N ARG A 146 2.64 26.26 -23.96
CA ARG A 146 1.79 26.01 -25.14
C ARG A 146 0.40 26.65 -25.00
N GLY A 147 0.14 27.32 -23.88
CA GLY A 147 -1.15 27.95 -23.57
C GLY A 147 -1.37 29.32 -24.21
N GLY A 148 -0.48 29.78 -25.09
CA GLY A 148 -0.55 31.08 -25.74
C GLY A 148 0.33 32.14 -25.10
N VAL A 149 0.65 33.19 -25.87
CA VAL A 149 1.45 34.35 -25.44
C VAL A 149 0.68 35.63 -25.71
N PHE A 150 0.64 36.53 -24.72
CA PHE A 150 -0.07 37.79 -24.84
C PHE A 150 0.83 38.90 -25.38
N VAL A 151 0.46 39.50 -26.50
CA VAL A 151 1.16 40.66 -27.08
C VAL A 151 0.42 41.93 -26.67
N ARG A 152 1.05 42.72 -25.81
CA ARG A 152 0.44 43.85 -25.11
C ARG A 152 0.14 45.01 -26.05
N SER A 153 1.01 45.31 -27.02
CA SER A 153 0.82 46.44 -27.94
C SER A 153 -0.47 46.36 -28.75
N ILE A 154 -0.96 45.15 -29.01
CA ILE A 154 -2.20 44.92 -29.77
C ILE A 154 -3.31 44.25 -28.95
N GLY A 155 -3.02 43.86 -27.71
CA GLY A 155 -3.99 43.29 -26.78
C GLY A 155 -4.57 41.95 -27.25
N LYS A 156 -3.72 41.06 -27.77
CA LYS A 156 -4.14 39.77 -28.34
C LYS A 156 -3.27 38.60 -27.92
N TRP A 157 -3.88 37.43 -27.89
CA TRP A 157 -3.22 36.15 -27.65
C TRP A 157 -2.77 35.50 -28.96
N PHE A 158 -1.51 35.10 -28.99
CA PHE A 158 -0.92 34.37 -30.08
C PHE A 158 -0.62 32.93 -29.67
N HIS A 159 -0.75 32.02 -30.62
CA HIS A 159 -0.41 30.61 -30.43
C HIS A 159 1.08 30.48 -30.05
N SER A 160 1.40 29.69 -29.03
CA SER A 160 2.76 29.47 -28.55
C SER A 160 3.22 28.00 -28.64
N ASN A 161 2.43 27.15 -29.30
CA ASN A 161 2.79 25.76 -29.60
C ASN A 161 4.00 25.65 -30.52
N ASP A 162 4.51 24.43 -30.67
CA ASP A 162 5.77 24.17 -31.37
C ASP A 162 5.69 24.57 -32.85
N GLU A 163 4.54 24.35 -33.50
CA GLU A 163 4.32 24.75 -34.89
C GLU A 163 4.37 26.28 -35.05
N SER A 164 3.72 27.01 -34.16
CA SER A 164 3.70 28.48 -34.22
C SER A 164 5.09 29.06 -33.94
N ARG A 165 5.80 28.51 -32.95
CA ARG A 165 7.19 28.91 -32.63
C ARG A 165 8.13 28.69 -33.81
N GLN A 166 7.98 27.58 -34.55
CA GLN A 166 8.75 27.34 -35.78
C GLN A 166 8.44 28.38 -36.84
N GLN A 167 7.16 28.73 -37.05
CA GLN A 167 6.77 29.76 -38.01
C GLN A 167 7.32 31.14 -37.63
N TYR A 168 7.26 31.53 -36.35
CA TYR A 168 7.87 32.77 -35.85
C TYR A 168 9.37 32.81 -36.12
N THR A 169 10.07 31.70 -35.86
CA THR A 169 11.51 31.57 -36.10
C THR A 169 11.83 31.68 -37.59
N PHE A 170 11.08 31.01 -38.46
CA PHE A 170 11.26 31.10 -39.91
C PHE A 170 11.08 32.55 -40.41
N MET A 171 10.01 33.22 -39.97
CA MET A 171 9.72 34.61 -40.34
C MET A 171 10.83 35.58 -39.94
N ARG A 172 11.59 35.30 -38.88
CA ARG A 172 12.76 36.09 -38.49
C ARG A 172 13.93 35.99 -39.45
N THR A 173 14.01 34.92 -40.26
CA THR A 173 15.08 34.76 -41.26
C THR A 173 14.85 35.64 -42.50
N LEU A 174 13.64 36.17 -42.67
CA LEU A 174 13.29 37.03 -43.79
C LEU A 174 13.78 38.47 -43.56
N GLU A 175 14.36 39.07 -44.60
CA GLU A 175 14.75 40.49 -44.59
C GLU A 175 13.55 41.41 -44.35
N GLN A 176 12.41 41.08 -44.97
CA GLN A 176 11.13 41.77 -44.81
C GLN A 176 10.00 40.74 -44.76
N LEU A 177 8.98 41.01 -43.95
CA LEU A 177 7.76 40.19 -43.95
C LEU A 177 6.89 40.57 -45.16
N PRO A 178 6.03 39.65 -45.65
CA PRO A 178 5.09 39.95 -46.72
C PRO A 178 4.26 41.21 -46.42
N PRO A 179 4.02 42.08 -47.42
CA PRO A 179 3.18 43.26 -47.23
C PRO A 179 1.74 42.84 -46.91
N ASN A 180 1.07 43.61 -46.03
CA ASN A 180 -0.32 43.38 -45.60
C ASN A 180 -0.57 42.00 -44.96
N MET A 181 0.47 41.34 -44.44
CA MET A 181 0.35 40.06 -43.76
C MET A 181 -0.66 40.12 -42.60
N GLN A 182 -1.56 39.15 -42.58
CA GLN A 182 -2.53 38.95 -41.51
C GLN A 182 -2.16 37.67 -40.75
N TRP A 183 -2.33 37.68 -39.44
CA TRP A 183 -2.10 36.51 -38.58
C TRP A 183 -3.34 36.15 -37.79
N LYS A 184 -3.63 34.86 -37.69
CA LYS A 184 -4.75 34.36 -36.90
C LYS A 184 -4.35 34.24 -35.43
N THR A 185 -5.04 34.98 -34.58
CA THR A 185 -4.89 34.97 -33.12
C THR A 185 -5.64 33.80 -32.49
N MET A 186 -5.41 33.52 -31.21
CA MET A 186 -6.13 32.47 -30.47
C MET A 186 -7.62 32.83 -30.27
N GLU A 187 -7.95 34.12 -30.25
CA GLU A 187 -9.34 34.62 -30.23
C GLU A 187 -10.06 34.49 -31.58
N ASN A 188 -9.51 33.71 -32.53
CA ASN A 188 -10.00 33.55 -33.89
C ASN A 188 -10.09 34.86 -34.71
N ALA A 189 -9.43 35.94 -34.28
CA ALA A 189 -9.35 37.20 -35.02
C ALA A 189 -8.11 37.26 -35.92
N PHE A 190 -8.22 37.92 -37.07
CA PHE A 190 -7.07 38.26 -37.90
C PHE A 190 -6.56 39.65 -37.56
N VAL A 191 -5.25 39.78 -37.37
CA VAL A 191 -4.58 41.05 -37.08
C VAL A 191 -3.45 41.33 -38.06
N PRO A 192 -3.17 42.60 -38.41
CA PRO A 192 -1.97 42.96 -39.13
C PRO A 192 -0.74 42.46 -38.37
N PHE A 193 0.16 41.77 -39.07
CA PHE A 193 1.35 41.18 -38.47
C PHE A 193 2.60 41.75 -39.14
N ASN A 194 3.48 42.34 -38.33
CA ASN A 194 4.68 43.02 -38.78
C ASN A 194 5.88 42.66 -37.89
N LYS A 195 7.09 43.14 -38.24
CA LYS A 195 8.31 42.82 -37.48
C LYS A 195 8.24 43.29 -36.02
N ALA A 196 7.63 44.44 -35.74
CA ALA A 196 7.52 44.95 -34.37
C ALA A 196 6.67 44.02 -33.48
N ILE A 197 5.56 43.49 -34.02
CA ILE A 197 4.73 42.50 -33.32
C ILE A 197 5.51 41.19 -33.12
N LEU A 198 6.25 40.73 -34.14
CA LEU A 198 7.08 39.53 -34.03
C LEU A 198 8.21 39.69 -32.98
N ASP A 199 8.77 40.89 -32.85
CA ASP A 199 9.76 41.28 -31.83
C ASP A 199 9.20 41.22 -30.42
N GLU A 200 8.08 41.89 -30.17
CA GLU A 200 7.41 41.83 -28.87
C GLU A 200 6.99 40.41 -28.51
N LEU A 201 6.38 39.69 -29.45
CA LEU A 201 5.95 38.29 -29.25
C LEU A 201 7.13 37.39 -28.87
N SER A 202 8.26 37.52 -29.56
CA SER A 202 9.42 36.66 -29.29
C SER A 202 10.05 36.96 -27.94
N LEU A 203 10.12 38.25 -27.57
CA LEU A 203 10.62 38.65 -26.26
C LEU A 203 9.69 38.16 -25.14
N GLN A 204 8.38 38.26 -25.32
CA GLN A 204 7.42 37.78 -24.34
C GLN A 204 7.47 36.25 -24.18
N LEU A 205 7.59 35.49 -25.27
CA LEU A 205 7.78 34.02 -25.20
C LEU A 205 9.00 33.63 -24.36
N ILE A 206 10.12 34.35 -24.53
CA ILE A 206 11.35 34.11 -23.77
C ILE A 206 11.15 34.47 -22.29
N ALA A 207 10.51 35.61 -22.02
CA ALA A 207 10.23 36.05 -20.66
C ALA A 207 9.33 35.07 -19.91
N ASP A 208 8.26 34.60 -20.55
CA ASP A 208 7.33 33.63 -19.96
C ASP A 208 8.02 32.29 -19.71
N GLU A 209 8.89 31.85 -20.63
CA GLU A 209 9.66 30.62 -20.48
C GLU A 209 10.66 30.67 -19.32
N GLN A 210 11.33 31.79 -19.14
CA GLN A 210 12.21 32.01 -17.99
C GLN A 210 11.43 32.06 -16.68
N ALA A 211 10.27 32.72 -16.66
CA ALA A 211 9.40 32.82 -15.49
C ALA A 211 8.86 31.45 -15.07
N ASP A 212 8.31 30.67 -16.00
CA ASP A 212 7.78 29.34 -15.73
C ASP A 212 8.89 28.33 -15.37
N PHE A 213 10.09 28.47 -15.95
CA PHE A 213 11.25 27.66 -15.54
C PHE A 213 11.66 27.96 -14.10
N ALA A 214 11.79 29.24 -13.75
CA ALA A 214 12.13 29.67 -12.38
C ALA A 214 11.05 29.23 -11.38
N ASN A 215 9.77 29.32 -11.76
CA ASN A 215 8.67 28.86 -10.92
C ASN A 215 8.68 27.34 -10.73
N ALA A 216 8.96 26.56 -11.78
CA ALA A 216 9.10 25.11 -11.67
C ALA A 216 10.21 24.71 -10.69
N GLU A 217 11.38 25.35 -10.76
CA GLU A 217 12.48 25.10 -9.82
C GLU A 217 12.13 25.51 -8.38
N ARG A 218 11.38 26.62 -8.20
CA ARG A 218 10.84 27.01 -6.89
C ARG A 218 9.91 25.92 -6.34
N HIS A 219 8.98 25.42 -7.15
CA HIS A 219 8.06 24.36 -6.73
C HIS A 219 8.80 23.06 -6.41
N LYS A 220 9.81 22.69 -7.20
CA LYS A 220 10.66 21.53 -6.91
C LYS A 220 11.31 21.65 -5.53
N HIS A 221 11.96 22.79 -5.26
CA HIS A 221 12.63 23.03 -3.99
C HIS A 221 11.68 22.98 -2.77
N LEU A 222 10.47 23.56 -2.90
CA LEU A 222 9.47 23.54 -1.84
C LEU A 222 8.85 22.16 -1.65
N MET A 223 8.56 21.45 -2.74
CA MET A 223 8.03 20.09 -2.73
C MET A 223 8.99 19.09 -2.08
N GLU A 224 10.31 19.25 -2.28
CA GLU A 224 11.32 18.38 -1.66
C GLU A 224 11.32 18.47 -0.11
N GLN A 225 10.81 19.58 0.45
CA GLN A 225 10.79 19.84 1.90
C GLN A 225 9.54 19.33 2.60
N VAL A 226 8.45 19.05 1.88
CA VAL A 226 7.21 18.59 2.52
C VAL A 226 7.30 17.11 2.95
N GLU A 227 6.50 16.72 3.94
CA GLU A 227 6.38 15.32 4.35
C GLU A 227 5.65 14.47 3.31
N ASN A 228 4.63 15.03 2.67
CA ASN A 228 3.76 14.35 1.70
C ASN A 228 3.84 15.02 0.32
N PRO A 229 4.84 14.68 -0.52
CA PRO A 229 5.06 15.30 -1.83
C PRO A 229 3.84 15.26 -2.75
N LEU A 230 3.04 14.19 -2.72
CA LEU A 230 1.88 14.05 -3.60
C LEU A 230 0.73 15.02 -3.29
N ASN A 231 0.71 15.62 -2.10
CA ASN A 231 -0.28 16.61 -1.69
C ASN A 231 0.20 18.05 -1.90
N TYR A 232 1.42 18.24 -2.41
CA TYR A 232 1.96 19.57 -2.66
C TYR A 232 1.17 20.28 -3.76
N ASP A 233 0.67 21.47 -3.46
CA ASP A 233 0.01 22.33 -4.43
C ASP A 233 1.05 23.14 -5.22
N PHE A 234 1.02 23.00 -6.53
CA PHE A 234 1.89 23.72 -7.46
C PHE A 234 1.09 24.61 -8.41
N SER A 235 -0.12 25.05 -8.05
CA SER A 235 -0.99 25.82 -8.94
C SER A 235 -0.61 27.30 -9.10
N ASP A 236 0.21 27.86 -8.20
CA ASP A 236 0.56 29.29 -8.19
C ASP A 236 1.81 29.66 -9.00
N GLY A 237 1.98 30.95 -9.30
CA GLY A 237 3.22 31.50 -9.86
C GLY A 237 3.48 31.25 -11.34
N TRP A 238 2.63 30.50 -12.03
CA TRP A 238 2.73 30.29 -13.49
C TRP A 238 2.31 31.55 -14.27
N THR A 239 2.91 31.73 -15.44
CA THR A 239 2.44 32.75 -16.38
C THR A 239 1.02 32.46 -16.85
N THR A 240 0.29 33.52 -17.19
CA THR A 240 -1.09 33.40 -17.67
C THR A 240 -1.13 32.78 -19.06
N THR A 241 -2.09 31.89 -19.27
CA THR A 241 -2.39 31.29 -20.57
C THR A 241 -3.73 31.80 -21.10
N PHE A 242 -3.92 31.69 -22.41
CA PHE A 242 -5.20 31.93 -23.03
C PHE A 242 -6.27 30.98 -22.47
N THR A 243 -7.45 31.53 -22.21
CA THR A 243 -8.64 30.78 -21.80
C THR A 243 -9.78 31.24 -22.71
N GLU A 244 -10.49 30.28 -23.32
CA GLU A 244 -11.61 30.54 -24.25
C GLU A 244 -12.82 31.18 -23.55
#